data_AF-X1DDI0-F1
#
_entry.id   AF-X1DDI0-F1
#
_cell.length_a   1.000
_cell.length_b   1.000
_cell.length_c   1.000
_cell.angle_alpha   90.00
_cell.angle_beta   90.00
_cell.angle_gamma   90.00
#
_symmetry.space_group_name_H-M   'P 1'
#
loop_
_entity.id
_entity.type
_entity.pdbx_description
1 polymer ?
#
loop_
_entity_poly.entity_id
_entity_poly.type
_entity_poly.pdbx_seq_one_letter_code
_entity_poly.pdbx_strand_id
1 'polypeptide(L)' 'MTNTDTKNISDTVAQIKRMEKEGCELVRVAIPDSESCYSLSLIKKEISIPLVAD' A
#
# COMPACT_ATOMS: atom_id res chain seq x y z
N MET A 1 -3.05 1.32 -8.37
CA MET A 1 -3.85 0.99 -7.18
C MET A 1 -3.58 -0.45 -6.82
N THR A 2 -3.47 -0.79 -5.54
CA THR A 2 -3.31 -2.18 -5.10
C THR A 2 -4.63 -2.95 -5.21
N ASN A 3 -4.55 -4.28 -5.23
CA ASN A 3 -5.72 -5.16 -5.22
C ASN A 3 -5.64 -6.22 -4.11
N THR A 4 -4.68 -6.08 -3.20
CA THR A 4 -4.56 -6.84 -1.96
C THR A 4 -5.47 -6.25 -0.87
N ASP A 5 -5.78 -7.05 0.15
CA ASP A 5 -6.35 -6.53 1.38
C ASP A 5 -5.28 -5.70 2.10
N THR A 6 -5.54 -4.41 2.33
CA THR A 6 -4.63 -3.48 3.00
C THR A 6 -4.25 -3.94 4.41
N LYS A 7 -5.06 -4.79 5.04
CA LYS A 7 -4.75 -5.42 6.33
C LYS A 7 -3.58 -6.41 6.22
N ASN A 8 -3.40 -7.03 5.06
CA ASN A 8 -2.25 -7.85 4.77
C ASN A 8 -1.08 -6.98 4.29
N ILE A 9 -0.31 -6.50 5.27
CA ILE A 9 0.82 -5.58 5.06
C ILE A 9 1.86 -6.20 4.13
N SER A 10 2.23 -7.47 4.37
CA SER A 10 3.27 -8.15 3.59
C SER A 10 2.92 -8.24 2.11
N ASP A 11 1.69 -8.67 1.79
CA ASP A 11 1.25 -8.79 0.39
C ASP A 11 1.11 -7.43 -0.27
N THR A 12 0.57 -6.45 0.45
CA THR A 12 0.39 -5.09 -0.03
C THR A 12 1.74 -4.42 -0.33
N VAL A 13 2.71 -4.52 0.59
CA VAL A 13 4.07 -4.01 0.39
C VAL A 13 4.76 -4.72 -0.77
N ALA A 14 4.63 -6.04 -0.88
CA ALA A 14 5.22 -6.80 -1.98
C ALA A 14 4.63 -6.39 -3.33
N GLN A 15 3.32 -6.12 -3.40
CA GLN A 15 2.69 -5.58 -4.60
C GLN A 15 3.21 -4.18 -4.92
N ILE A 16 3.25 -3.27 -3.95
CA ILE A 16 3.72 -1.89 -4.15
C ILE A 16 5.17 -1.89 -4.67
N LYS A 17 6.08 -2.68 -4.08
CA LYS A 17 7.48 -2.77 -4.53
C LYS A 17 7.62 -3.29 -5.97
N ARG A 18 6.73 -4.19 -6.41
CA ARG A 18 6.68 -4.62 -7.83
C ARG A 18 6.26 -3.46 -8.74
N MET A 19 5.22 -2.73 -8.35
CA MET A 19 4.74 -1.57 -9.09
C MET A 19 5.81 -0.46 -9.15
N GLU A 20 6.50 -0.18 -8.04
CA GLU A 20 7.63 0.76 -7.97
C GLU A 20 8.73 0.38 -8.97
N LYS A 21 9.10 -0.91 -9.03
CA LYS A 21 10.09 -1.43 -9.98
C LYS A 21 9.66 -1.27 -11.45
N GLU A 22 8.36 -1.31 -11.71
CA GLU A 22 7.78 -1.05 -13.04
C GLU A 22 7.65 0.44 -13.37
N GLY A 23 8.06 1.33 -12.46
CA GLY A 23 8.04 2.78 -12.66
C GLY A 23 6.80 3.49 -12.10
N CYS A 24 6.03 2.83 -11.22
CA CYS A 24 4.92 3.50 -10.53
C CYS A 24 5.47 4.55 -9.56
N GLU A 25 5.01 5.80 -9.69
CA GLU A 25 5.47 6.93 -8.87
C GLU A 25 4.48 7.31 -7.74
N LEU A 26 3.26 6.75 -7.74
CA LEU A 26 2.24 7.00 -6.74
C LEU A 26 1.30 5.79 -6.64
N VAL A 27 1.00 5.36 -5.43
CA VAL A 27 0.10 4.22 -5.20
C VAL A 27 -1.14 4.62 -4.41
N ARG A 28 -2.29 4.04 -4.80
CA ARG A 28 -3.56 4.14 -4.06
C ARG A 28 -3.88 2.79 -3.43
N VAL A 29 -4.29 2.79 -2.16
CA VAL A 29 -4.70 1.60 -1.39
C VAL A 29 -6.10 1.83 -0.79
N ALA A 30 -6.92 0.78 -0.71
CA ALA A 30 -8.28 0.88 -0.18
C ALA A 30 -8.30 0.82 1.36
N ILE A 31 -9.08 1.69 2.01
CA ILE A 31 -9.27 1.75 3.46
C ILE A 31 -10.77 1.58 3.80
N PRO A 32 -11.31 0.35 3.67
CA PRO A 32 -12.73 0.10 3.91
C PRO A 32 -13.13 0.17 5.39
N ASP A 33 -12.18 -0.03 6.31
CA ASP A 33 -12.41 -0.12 7.74
C ASP A 33 -11.26 0.49 8.56
N SER A 34 -11.49 0.67 9.86
CA SER A 34 -10.50 1.21 10.79
C SER A 34 -9.28 0.29 10.96
N GLU A 35 -9.45 -1.02 10.79
CA GLU A 35 -8.35 -1.99 10.83
C GLU A 35 -7.35 -1.74 9.70
N SER A 36 -7.85 -1.50 8.48
CA SER A 36 -7.06 -1.15 7.30
C SER A 36 -6.28 0.16 7.49
N CYS A 37 -6.85 1.12 8.25
CA CYS A 37 -6.19 2.38 8.57
C CYS A 37 -4.92 2.18 9.43
N TYR A 38 -4.94 1.25 10.39
CA TYR A 38 -3.77 0.98 11.24
C TYR A 38 -2.57 0.44 10.44
N SER A 39 -2.83 -0.29 9.35
CA SER A 39 -1.80 -0.81 8.46
C SER A 39 -1.06 0.25 7.65
N LEU A 40 -1.66 1.44 7.43
CA LEU A 40 -1.05 2.51 6.62
C LEU A 40 0.33 2.92 7.12
N SER A 41 0.49 3.05 8.44
CA SER A 41 1.75 3.47 9.05
C SER A 41 2.88 2.46 8.86
N LEU A 42 2.54 1.16 8.79
CA LEU A 42 3.47 0.07 8.58
C LEU A 42 3.82 -0.05 7.10
N ILE A 43 2.81 0.01 6.22
CA ILE A 43 3.01 0.00 4.77
C ILE A 43 3.87 1.20 4.34
N LYS A 44 3.60 2.40 4.87
CA LYS A 44 4.34 3.61 4.46
C LYS A 44 5.82 3.58 4.83
N LYS A 45 6.21 2.87 5.89
CA LYS A 45 7.63 2.68 6.28
C LYS A 45 8.39 1.79 5.31
N GLU A 46 7.70 0.91 4.59
CA GLU A 46 8.29 -0.12 3.74
C GLU A 46 8.39 0.27 2.26
N ILE A 47 7.73 1.35 1.86
CA ILE A 47 7.62 1.80 0.46
C ILE A 47 8.29 3.16 0.27
N SER A 48 8.77 3.43 -0.94
CA SER A 48 9.48 4.66 -1.27
C SER A 48 8.58 5.70 -1.94
N ILE A 49 7.49 5.26 -2.58
CA ILE A 49 6.59 6.17 -3.30
C ILE A 49 5.48 6.77 -2.43
N PRO A 50 4.94 7.94 -2.78
CA PRO A 50 3.71 8.49 -2.21
C PRO A 50 2.55 7.50 -2.21
N LEU A 51 1.75 7.54 -1.14
CA LEU A 51 0.57 6.69 -0.95
C LEU A 51 -0.68 7.57 -0.78
N VAL A 52 -1.75 7.18 -1.45
CA VAL A 52 -3.10 7.75 -1.34
C VAL A 52 -4.00 6.71 -0.69
N ALA A 53 -4.71 7.10 0.37
CA ALA A 53 -5.77 6.30 0.96
C ALA A 53 -7.10 6.58 0.24
N ASP A 54 -7.77 5.53 -0.22
CA ASP A 54 -9.11 5.54 -0.83
C ASP A 54 -10.17 5.10 0.17
#